data_AF-A0A0S4JK02-F1
#
_entry.id   AF-A0A0S4JK02-F1
#
_cell.length_a   1.000
_cell.length_b   1.000
_cell.length_c   1.000
_cell.angle_alpha   90.00
_cell.angle_beta   90.00
_cell.angle_gamma   90.00
#
_symmetry.space_group_name_H-M   'P 1'
#
loop_
_entity.id
_entity.type
_entity.pdbx_description
1 polymer ?
#
loop_
_entity_poly.entity_id
_entity_poly.type
_entity_poly.pdbx_seq_one_letter_code
_entity_poly.pdbx_strand_id
1 'polypeptide(L)'
;MVSIASLPPLVDKSITNSGCTRVLFHNDPLFSLGNNNNNNNSHHHCASGSAASTSSSSSSLSADIQHQEQLFMQLHRRKFASNADVAHRAESLVDSFLASHYRFQPDAIPWDYLDTPPANLAVVQSNLNTLLHVTADVFLPSSLVAKDLIVPFVIEAWEGMLTPLRLAMMDQREALLGLAQQALLFSTTPTTTASGASSSSGGIMPLEQRCRKLISELDKDLWYLSRIYALEEFHHLSSQQPQQQQQQSSATEQHQQGGKDSMSDFVTMSGKHFGRLHRLENEHRTVVEHWAKKRPLC
;
A
#
# COMPACT_ATOMS: atom_id res chain seq x y z
N MET A 1 -10.23 46.70 -54.12
CA MET A 1 -8.82 46.81 -54.52
C MET A 1 -7.98 46.26 -53.39
N VAL A 2 -7.27 45.17 -53.67
CA VAL A 2 -6.41 44.41 -52.76
C VAL A 2 -5.09 45.16 -52.62
N SER A 3 -4.53 45.21 -51.41
CA SER A 3 -3.08 45.36 -51.25
C SER A 3 -2.59 44.45 -50.13
N ILE A 4 -1.67 43.58 -50.53
CA ILE A 4 -0.91 42.60 -49.74
C ILE A 4 0.28 43.36 -49.13
N ALA A 5 0.65 43.08 -47.87
CA ALA A 5 2.01 42.70 -47.48
C ALA A 5 2.28 42.79 -45.97
N SER A 6 3.15 41.87 -45.55
CA SER A 6 4.20 42.02 -44.55
C SER A 6 3.95 41.48 -43.13
N LEU A 7 4.40 40.24 -42.92
CA LEU A 7 4.97 39.74 -41.65
C LEU A 7 6.36 40.39 -41.43
N PRO A 8 6.78 40.69 -40.18
CA PRO A 8 7.83 39.88 -39.51
C PRO A 8 7.76 39.94 -37.95
N PRO A 9 8.77 39.50 -37.18
CA PRO A 9 9.41 38.18 -37.12
C PRO A 9 9.40 37.55 -35.70
N LEU A 10 9.90 36.31 -35.60
CA LEU A 10 10.21 35.59 -34.37
C LEU A 10 11.14 36.37 -33.42
N VAL A 11 10.84 36.28 -32.12
CA VAL A 11 11.73 36.70 -31.03
C VAL A 11 12.18 35.47 -30.26
N ASP A 12 13.49 35.21 -30.34
CA ASP A 12 14.25 34.37 -29.43
C ASP A 12 14.11 34.88 -27.98
N LYS A 13 13.84 33.98 -27.05
CA LYS A 13 14.11 34.21 -25.62
C LYS A 13 14.97 33.08 -25.09
N SER A 14 16.27 33.35 -25.07
CA SER A 14 17.22 32.79 -24.14
C SER A 14 16.80 33.16 -22.71
N ILE A 15 16.71 32.16 -21.82
CA ILE A 15 16.72 32.38 -20.38
C ILE A 15 17.87 31.56 -19.80
N THR A 16 18.80 32.32 -19.26
CA THR A 16 20.03 31.94 -18.58
C THR A 16 19.76 31.45 -17.15
N ASN A 17 20.62 30.54 -16.71
CA ASN A 17 20.88 30.12 -15.35
C ASN A 17 20.91 31.26 -14.31
N SER A 18 20.25 31.01 -13.16
CA SER A 18 20.69 31.33 -11.80
C SER A 18 19.79 30.49 -10.87
N GLY A 19 20.20 29.78 -9.83
CA GLY A 19 21.38 29.89 -9.00
C GLY A 19 20.91 29.96 -7.54
N CYS A 20 21.05 28.84 -6.82
CA CYS A 20 21.16 28.72 -5.36
C CYS A 20 19.92 29.02 -4.49
N THR A 21 19.46 28.04 -3.70
CA THR A 21 19.58 28.08 -2.23
C THR A 21 19.37 26.68 -1.63
N ARG A 22 20.33 26.35 -0.76
CA ARG A 22 20.55 25.16 0.04
C ARG A 22 19.61 25.19 1.26
N VAL A 23 18.83 24.13 1.51
CA VAL A 23 18.27 23.86 2.84
C VAL A 23 18.82 22.52 3.29
N LEU A 24 19.62 22.61 4.36
CA LEU A 24 20.17 21.53 5.16
C LEU A 24 19.02 20.88 5.95
N PHE A 25 18.94 19.55 5.93
CA PHE A 25 18.40 18.81 7.06
C PHE A 25 19.49 17.87 7.58
N HIS A 26 19.85 18.12 8.83
CA HIS A 26 20.66 17.29 9.70
C HIS A 26 19.72 16.65 10.74
N ASN A 27 20.10 15.46 11.21
CA ASN A 27 19.59 14.68 12.35
C ASN A 27 18.36 13.80 12.04
N ASP A 28 18.33 12.47 12.23
CA ASP A 28 19.23 11.55 12.96
C ASP A 28 19.22 10.13 12.35
N PRO A 29 20.30 9.34 12.53
CA PRO A 29 20.34 7.92 12.21
C PRO A 29 19.99 7.08 13.45
N LEU A 30 19.00 6.19 13.35
CA LEU A 30 18.77 5.15 14.35
C LEU A 30 19.17 3.77 13.79
N PHE A 31 20.05 3.13 14.56
CA PHE A 31 20.63 1.79 14.45
C PHE A 31 21.86 1.61 13.54
N SER A 32 23.00 2.01 14.11
CA SER A 32 24.31 1.38 13.91
C SER A 32 24.32 0.01 14.61
N LEU A 33 24.46 -1.09 13.85
CA LEU A 33 24.83 -2.39 14.41
C LEU A 33 26.36 -2.40 14.58
N GLY A 34 26.77 -2.44 15.84
CA GLY A 34 28.16 -2.42 16.26
C GLY A 34 28.97 -3.59 15.72
N ASN A 35 30.11 -3.21 15.18
CA ASN A 35 31.25 -4.03 14.82
C ASN A 35 31.83 -4.69 16.09
N ASN A 36 31.95 -6.02 16.12
CA ASN A 36 32.75 -6.72 17.13
C ASN A 36 33.90 -7.45 16.44
N ASN A 37 35.02 -6.74 16.38
CA ASN A 37 36.32 -7.21 15.95
C ASN A 37 37.01 -7.80 17.19
N ASN A 38 37.15 -9.13 17.27
CA ASN A 38 37.93 -9.77 18.32
C ASN A 38 39.01 -10.63 17.67
N ASN A 39 40.21 -10.04 17.58
CA ASN A 39 41.43 -10.68 17.21
C ASN A 39 42.22 -10.89 18.51
N ASN A 40 42.34 -12.14 18.97
CA ASN A 40 43.40 -12.52 19.90
C ASN A 40 43.77 -13.99 19.69
N ASN A 41 45.06 -14.17 19.48
CA ASN A 41 45.75 -15.39 19.12
C ASN A 41 46.42 -15.95 20.38
N SER A 42 46.34 -17.27 20.67
CA SER A 42 47.46 -18.09 21.20
C SER A 42 47.04 -19.51 21.60
N HIS A 43 47.71 -20.47 20.95
CA HIS A 43 48.23 -21.79 21.35
C HIS A 43 47.41 -22.89 22.07
N HIS A 44 47.45 -24.05 21.37
CA HIS A 44 47.66 -25.45 21.81
C HIS A 44 46.92 -26.00 23.03
N HIS A 45 46.07 -27.01 22.77
CA HIS A 45 46.26 -28.36 23.32
C HIS A 45 45.45 -29.40 22.52
N CYS A 46 46.12 -30.50 22.14
CA CYS A 46 45.51 -31.75 21.69
C CYS A 46 44.74 -32.39 22.86
N ALA A 47 43.50 -32.79 22.62
CA ALA A 47 42.88 -33.90 23.33
C ALA A 47 41.76 -34.51 22.48
N SER A 48 41.97 -35.77 22.12
CA SER A 48 41.00 -36.65 21.47
C SER A 48 39.86 -37.01 22.42
N GLY A 49 38.66 -37.15 21.86
CA GLY A 49 37.62 -38.02 22.41
C GLY A 49 36.58 -37.33 23.28
N SER A 50 35.44 -36.99 22.67
CA SER A 50 34.11 -37.17 23.28
C SER A 50 33.03 -36.99 22.22
N ALA A 51 32.40 -38.10 21.82
CA ALA A 51 31.18 -38.10 21.02
C ALA A 51 30.01 -37.66 21.92
N ALA A 52 29.74 -36.36 21.97
CA ALA A 52 28.57 -35.80 22.64
C ALA A 52 28.27 -34.38 22.11
N SER A 53 27.58 -34.26 20.98
CA SER A 53 27.00 -32.97 20.52
C SER A 53 26.17 -33.10 19.24
N THR A 54 25.04 -33.81 19.29
CA THR A 54 24.00 -33.73 18.22
C THR A 54 22.69 -33.12 18.70
N SER A 55 22.54 -32.82 19.99
CA SER A 55 21.32 -32.23 20.55
C SER A 55 21.26 -30.70 20.52
N SER A 56 22.36 -29.99 20.22
CA SER A 56 22.42 -28.52 20.21
C SER A 56 21.82 -27.89 18.95
N SER A 57 21.83 -28.60 17.82
CA SER A 57 21.42 -28.07 16.50
C SER A 57 19.91 -27.98 16.33
N SER A 58 19.14 -28.83 17.01
CA SER A 58 17.67 -28.80 16.96
C SER A 58 17.07 -27.67 17.80
N SER A 59 17.71 -27.33 18.93
CA SER A 59 17.29 -26.21 19.78
C SER A 59 17.52 -24.85 19.12
N SER A 60 18.59 -24.68 18.34
CA SER A 60 18.85 -23.40 17.64
C SER A 60 17.85 -23.17 16.50
N LEU A 61 17.60 -24.20 15.68
CA LEU A 61 16.66 -24.13 14.55
C LEU A 61 15.22 -23.80 15.03
N SER A 62 14.83 -24.34 16.19
CA SER A 62 13.53 -24.04 16.80
C SER A 62 13.42 -22.58 17.26
N ALA A 63 14.51 -22.00 17.79
CA ALA A 63 14.53 -20.60 18.22
C ALA A 63 14.47 -19.64 17.02
N ASP A 64 15.20 -19.95 15.94
CA ASP A 64 15.18 -19.17 14.71
C ASP A 64 13.78 -19.10 14.10
N ILE A 65 13.02 -20.19 14.16
CA ILE A 65 11.65 -20.23 13.61
C ILE A 65 10.66 -19.48 14.50
N GLN A 66 10.77 -19.58 15.82
CA GLN A 66 9.97 -18.73 16.71
C GLN A 66 10.23 -17.24 16.45
N HIS A 67 11.49 -16.87 16.21
CA HIS A 67 11.85 -15.51 15.82
C HIS A 67 11.22 -15.11 14.46
N GLN A 68 11.31 -15.96 13.44
CA GLN A 68 10.66 -15.69 12.14
C GLN A 68 9.14 -15.58 12.25
N GLU A 69 8.49 -16.34 13.12
CA GLU A 69 7.06 -16.20 13.38
C GLU A 69 6.71 -14.88 14.04
N GLN A 70 7.54 -14.42 14.99
CA GLN A 70 7.35 -13.10 15.60
C GLN A 70 7.48 -12.00 14.54
N LEU A 71 8.48 -12.09 13.65
CA LEU A 71 8.61 -11.17 12.53
C LEU A 71 7.40 -11.23 11.59
N PHE A 72 6.85 -12.42 11.32
CA PHE A 72 5.66 -12.59 10.48
C PHE A 72 4.47 -11.88 11.10
N MET A 73 4.23 -12.12 12.39
CA MET A 73 3.15 -11.47 13.11
C MET A 73 3.33 -9.95 13.19
N GLN A 74 4.57 -9.46 13.31
CA GLN A 74 4.86 -8.02 13.26
C GLN A 74 4.56 -7.42 11.89
N LEU A 75 5.00 -8.07 10.80
CA LEU A 75 4.74 -7.61 9.43
C LEU A 75 3.25 -7.65 9.10
N HIS A 76 2.54 -8.70 9.52
CA HIS A 76 1.10 -8.82 9.34
C HIS A 76 0.32 -7.76 10.13
N ARG A 77 0.76 -7.41 11.36
CA ARG A 77 0.20 -6.26 12.10
C ARG A 77 0.51 -4.94 11.40
N ARG A 78 1.72 -4.77 10.90
CA ARG A 78 2.15 -3.56 10.18
C ARG A 78 1.35 -3.36 8.89
N LYS A 79 0.99 -4.44 8.19
CA LYS A 79 0.08 -4.40 7.03
C LYS A 79 -1.27 -3.75 7.40
N PHE A 80 -1.89 -4.18 8.49
CA PHE A 80 -3.17 -3.60 8.94
C PHE A 80 -3.03 -2.15 9.41
N ALA A 81 -1.96 -1.83 10.14
CA ALA A 81 -1.68 -0.46 10.57
C ALA A 81 -1.47 0.46 9.35
N SER A 82 -0.64 0.03 8.39
CA SER A 82 -0.40 0.72 7.13
C SER A 82 -1.71 1.00 6.39
N ASN A 83 -2.63 0.02 6.32
CA ASN A 83 -3.92 0.22 5.66
C ASN A 83 -4.81 1.26 6.35
N ALA A 84 -4.79 1.33 7.69
CA ALA A 84 -5.54 2.33 8.44
C ALA A 84 -4.92 3.73 8.29
N ASP A 85 -3.60 3.83 8.38
CA ASP A 85 -2.85 5.07 8.19
C ASP A 85 -3.04 5.62 6.78
N VAL A 86 -2.97 4.75 5.77
CA VAL A 86 -3.29 5.03 4.37
C VAL A 86 -4.70 5.60 4.24
N ALA A 87 -5.70 4.97 4.87
CA ALA A 87 -7.08 5.40 4.77
C ALA A 87 -7.28 6.79 5.39
N HIS A 88 -6.73 7.02 6.59
CA HIS A 88 -6.80 8.31 7.27
C HIS A 88 -6.08 9.41 6.48
N ARG A 89 -4.89 9.12 5.93
CA ARG A 89 -4.16 10.07 5.08
C ARG A 89 -4.93 10.40 3.81
N ALA A 90 -5.52 9.39 3.15
CA ALA A 90 -6.35 9.61 1.96
C ALA A 90 -7.53 10.55 2.26
N GLU A 91 -8.23 10.34 3.38
CA GLU A 91 -9.35 11.22 3.78
C GLU A 91 -8.88 12.64 4.06
N SER A 92 -7.78 12.81 4.81
CA SER A 92 -7.20 14.13 5.10
C SER A 92 -6.72 14.87 3.84
N LEU A 93 -6.20 14.16 2.84
CA LEU A 93 -5.72 14.76 1.60
C LEU A 93 -6.85 15.21 0.70
N VAL A 94 -7.93 14.43 0.59
CA VAL A 94 -9.14 14.85 -0.13
C VAL A 94 -9.68 16.14 0.48
N ASP A 95 -9.83 16.18 1.80
CA ASP A 95 -10.39 17.35 2.49
C ASP A 95 -9.48 18.59 2.33
N SER A 96 -8.16 18.42 2.46
CA SER A 96 -7.15 19.49 2.25
C SER A 96 -7.13 20.00 0.81
N PHE A 97 -7.19 19.11 -0.17
CA PHE A 97 -7.21 19.46 -1.58
C PHE A 97 -8.47 20.23 -1.96
N LEU A 98 -9.64 19.73 -1.53
CA LEU A 98 -10.92 20.41 -1.77
C LEU A 98 -10.94 21.80 -1.12
N ALA A 99 -10.43 21.92 0.12
CA ALA A 99 -10.38 23.20 0.82
C ALA A 99 -9.47 24.21 0.11
N SER A 100 -8.28 23.78 -0.31
CA SER A 100 -7.28 24.64 -0.96
C SER A 100 -7.66 25.06 -2.38
N HIS A 101 -8.25 24.18 -3.17
CA HIS A 101 -8.52 24.42 -4.60
C HIS A 101 -9.95 24.89 -4.87
N TYR A 102 -10.92 24.52 -4.04
CA TYR A 102 -12.35 24.73 -4.31
C TYR A 102 -13.11 25.44 -3.19
N ARG A 103 -12.41 26.02 -2.19
CA ARG A 103 -13.01 26.67 -1.02
C ARG A 103 -14.02 25.78 -0.27
N PHE A 104 -13.80 24.47 -0.33
CA PHE A 104 -14.62 23.49 0.36
C PHE A 104 -14.49 23.66 1.89
N GLN A 105 -15.60 23.54 2.61
CA GLN A 105 -15.62 23.61 4.07
C GLN A 105 -15.96 22.22 4.65
N PRO A 106 -14.98 21.45 5.14
CA PRO A 106 -15.21 20.08 5.60
C PRO A 106 -16.18 20.01 6.79
N ASP A 107 -16.18 21.02 7.66
CA ASP A 107 -17.01 21.07 8.87
C ASP A 107 -18.40 21.71 8.64
N ALA A 108 -18.84 21.83 7.39
CA ALA A 108 -20.14 22.45 7.06
C ALA A 108 -21.34 21.60 7.53
N ILE A 109 -21.13 20.30 7.73
CA ILE A 109 -22.14 19.34 8.18
C ILE A 109 -21.75 18.89 9.59
N PRO A 110 -22.60 19.12 10.60
CA PRO A 110 -22.34 18.62 11.95
C PRO A 110 -22.50 17.10 11.99
N TRP A 111 -21.78 16.43 12.89
CA TRP A 111 -21.83 14.96 13.00
C TRP A 111 -23.23 14.41 13.31
N ASP A 112 -24.10 15.22 13.93
CA ASP A 112 -25.49 14.94 14.29
C ASP A 112 -26.49 15.63 13.34
N TYR A 113 -26.14 15.78 12.05
CA TYR A 113 -26.92 16.55 11.07
C TYR A 113 -28.37 16.09 10.85
N LEU A 114 -28.76 14.89 11.30
CA LEU A 114 -30.15 14.43 11.23
C LEU A 114 -31.02 15.10 12.30
N ASP A 115 -30.43 15.45 13.44
CA ASP A 115 -31.10 16.06 14.58
C ASP A 115 -30.86 17.58 14.63
N THR A 116 -29.64 18.01 14.31
CA THR A 116 -29.23 19.42 14.33
C THR A 116 -29.04 19.95 12.91
N PRO A 117 -29.69 21.05 12.49
CA PRO A 117 -29.49 21.59 11.15
C PRO A 117 -28.08 22.18 10.99
N PRO A 118 -27.50 22.12 9.78
CA PRO A 118 -26.24 22.80 9.51
C PRO A 118 -26.40 24.31 9.68
N ALA A 119 -25.39 24.96 10.25
CA ALA A 119 -25.42 26.41 10.52
C ALA A 119 -25.63 27.25 9.24
N ASN A 120 -25.17 26.75 8.09
CA ASN A 120 -25.34 27.42 6.81
C ASN A 120 -25.59 26.42 5.67
N LEU A 121 -26.86 26.19 5.34
CA LEU A 121 -27.24 25.30 4.25
C LEU A 121 -26.71 25.76 2.87
N ALA A 122 -26.46 27.06 2.68
CA ALA A 122 -25.89 27.55 1.42
C ALA A 122 -24.43 27.11 1.23
N VAL A 123 -23.67 27.00 2.33
CA VAL A 123 -22.31 26.41 2.29
C VAL A 123 -22.39 24.93 1.94
N VAL A 124 -23.30 24.18 2.56
CA VAL A 124 -23.50 22.75 2.25
C VAL A 124 -23.87 22.56 0.77
N GLN A 125 -24.74 23.41 0.22
CA GLN A 125 -25.09 23.39 -1.19
C GLN A 125 -23.88 23.73 -2.10
N SER A 126 -23.08 24.73 -1.71
CA SER A 126 -21.86 25.09 -2.43
C SER A 126 -20.86 23.93 -2.46
N ASN A 127 -20.63 23.30 -1.31
CA ASN A 127 -19.79 22.12 -1.19
C ASN A 127 -20.31 20.96 -2.07
N LEU A 128 -21.62 20.72 -2.09
CA LEU A 128 -22.22 19.69 -2.94
C LEU A 128 -21.93 19.95 -4.43
N ASN A 129 -22.09 21.20 -4.88
CA ASN A 129 -21.79 21.57 -6.26
C ASN A 129 -20.30 21.34 -6.60
N THR A 130 -19.39 21.69 -5.68
CA THR A 130 -17.96 21.38 -5.81
C THR A 130 -17.73 19.87 -5.93
N LEU A 131 -18.33 19.06 -5.05
CA LEU A 131 -18.17 17.61 -5.06
C LEU A 131 -18.69 16.99 -6.35
N LEU A 132 -19.83 17.44 -6.86
CA LEU A 132 -20.37 16.99 -8.15
C LEU A 132 -19.41 17.32 -9.31
N HIS A 133 -18.84 18.53 -9.31
CA HIS A 133 -17.88 18.95 -10.34
C HIS A 133 -16.59 18.14 -10.28
N VAL A 134 -16.00 18.01 -9.09
CA VAL A 134 -14.77 17.26 -8.85
C VAL A 134 -14.96 15.78 -9.19
N THR A 135 -16.03 15.16 -8.70
CA THR A 135 -16.31 13.75 -8.96
C THR A 135 -16.50 13.50 -10.47
N ALA A 136 -17.20 14.40 -11.18
CA ALA A 136 -17.35 14.29 -12.62
C ALA A 136 -16.02 14.45 -13.38
N ASP A 137 -15.16 15.41 -12.99
CA ASP A 137 -13.87 15.61 -13.65
C ASP A 137 -12.93 14.43 -13.43
N VAL A 138 -12.90 13.89 -12.20
CA VAL A 138 -12.00 12.81 -11.79
C VAL A 138 -12.14 11.52 -12.63
N PHE A 139 -13.32 11.25 -13.18
CA PHE A 139 -13.54 10.09 -14.06
C PHE A 139 -13.13 10.33 -15.53
N LEU A 140 -12.66 11.54 -15.88
CA LEU A 140 -12.19 11.84 -17.23
C LEU A 140 -10.75 11.34 -17.43
N PRO A 141 -10.43 10.72 -18.58
CA PRO A 141 -9.07 10.25 -18.90
C PRO A 141 -7.98 11.33 -18.80
N SER A 142 -8.37 12.60 -18.94
CA SER A 142 -7.50 13.78 -18.89
C SER A 142 -7.68 14.63 -17.62
N SER A 143 -8.32 14.08 -16.58
CA SER A 143 -8.64 14.82 -15.36
C SER A 143 -7.41 15.48 -14.77
N LEU A 144 -7.47 16.80 -14.63
CA LEU A 144 -6.46 17.55 -13.88
C LEU A 144 -6.59 17.23 -12.39
N VAL A 145 -7.81 17.04 -11.90
CA VAL A 145 -8.03 16.69 -10.50
C VAL A 145 -7.43 15.33 -10.16
N ALA A 146 -7.61 14.30 -11.01
CA ALA A 146 -6.97 13.01 -10.76
C ALA A 146 -5.43 13.13 -10.75
N LYS A 147 -4.86 13.95 -11.65
CA LYS A 147 -3.41 14.21 -11.71
C LYS A 147 -2.87 14.95 -10.50
N ASP A 148 -3.61 15.89 -9.94
CA ASP A 148 -3.14 16.74 -8.86
C ASP A 148 -3.46 16.17 -7.46
N LEU A 149 -4.59 15.47 -7.32
CA LEU A 149 -5.03 14.88 -6.05
C LEU A 149 -4.58 13.43 -5.90
N ILE A 150 -4.83 12.59 -6.91
CA ILE A 150 -4.77 11.13 -6.75
C ILE A 150 -3.38 10.62 -7.07
N VAL A 151 -2.79 11.02 -8.19
CA VAL A 151 -1.47 10.53 -8.63
C VAL A 151 -0.38 10.75 -7.57
N PRO A 152 -0.20 11.93 -6.98
CA PRO A 152 0.90 12.17 -6.04
C PRO A 152 0.76 11.30 -4.78
N PHE A 153 -0.48 11.11 -4.31
CA PHE A 153 -0.74 10.24 -3.16
C PHE A 153 -0.51 8.77 -3.47
N VAL A 154 -0.95 8.29 -4.63
CA VAL A 154 -0.71 6.90 -5.04
C VAL A 154 0.79 6.62 -5.06
N ILE A 155 1.58 7.53 -5.64
CA ILE A 155 3.04 7.46 -5.64
C ILE A 155 3.58 7.46 -4.20
N GLU A 156 3.20 8.44 -3.37
CA GLU A 156 3.67 8.54 -1.98
C GLU A 156 3.34 7.28 -1.17
N ALA A 157 2.13 6.74 -1.29
CA ALA A 157 1.71 5.56 -0.57
C ALA A 157 2.49 4.31 -1.03
N TRP A 158 2.73 4.18 -2.32
CA TRP A 158 3.53 3.09 -2.86
C TRP A 158 4.99 3.19 -2.44
N GLU A 159 5.62 4.34 -2.64
CA GLU A 159 7.04 4.52 -2.35
C GLU A 159 7.33 4.58 -0.85
N GLY A 160 6.48 5.26 -0.07
CA GLY A 160 6.71 5.50 1.35
C GLY A 160 6.24 4.37 2.28
N MET A 161 5.20 3.62 1.92
CA MET A 161 4.58 2.65 2.84
C MET A 161 4.54 1.23 2.27
N LEU A 162 4.04 1.04 1.05
CA LEU A 162 3.74 -0.30 0.53
C LEU A 162 4.96 -0.99 -0.09
N THR A 163 5.85 -0.27 -0.78
CA THR A 163 7.09 -0.83 -1.34
C THR A 163 8.03 -1.34 -0.25
N PRO A 164 8.31 -0.56 0.83
CA PRO A 164 9.11 -1.07 1.94
C PRO A 164 8.49 -2.29 2.62
N LEU A 165 7.16 -2.32 2.78
CA LEU A 165 6.45 -3.47 3.33
C LEU A 165 6.58 -4.70 2.43
N ARG A 166 6.42 -4.53 1.11
CA ARG A 166 6.58 -5.60 0.11
C ARG A 166 7.97 -6.20 0.17
N LEU A 167 9.01 -5.35 0.19
CA LEU A 167 10.40 -5.81 0.27
C LEU A 167 10.64 -6.60 1.56
N ALA A 168 10.19 -6.09 2.71
CA ALA A 168 10.33 -6.80 3.98
C ALA A 168 9.61 -8.17 4.00
N MET A 169 8.44 -8.27 3.36
CA MET A 169 7.72 -9.55 3.20
C MET A 169 8.47 -10.52 2.28
N MET A 170 9.11 -10.02 1.20
CA MET A 170 9.94 -10.84 0.31
C MET A 170 11.18 -11.38 1.04
N ASP A 171 11.91 -10.53 1.77
CA ASP A 171 13.08 -10.93 2.54
C ASP A 171 12.72 -11.99 3.58
N GLN A 172 11.58 -11.81 4.26
CA GLN A 172 11.10 -12.79 5.23
C GLN A 172 10.75 -14.13 4.58
N ARG A 173 10.08 -14.09 3.42
CA ARG A 173 9.74 -15.28 2.66
C ARG A 173 11.00 -16.08 2.29
N GLU A 174 12.05 -15.40 1.83
CA GLU A 174 13.33 -16.03 1.50
C GLU A 174 14.00 -16.66 2.74
N ALA A 175 13.98 -15.97 3.88
CA ALA A 175 14.51 -16.51 5.14
C ALA A 175 13.76 -17.79 5.58
N LEU A 176 12.43 -17.80 5.50
CA LEU A 176 11.60 -18.97 5.83
C LEU A 176 11.85 -20.14 4.87
N LEU A 177 12.07 -19.87 3.58
CA LEU A 177 12.45 -20.89 2.60
C LEU A 177 13.79 -21.55 2.94
N GLY A 178 14.79 -20.75 3.32
CA GLY A 178 16.09 -21.27 3.78
C GLY A 178 15.95 -22.18 5.00
N LEU A 179 15.15 -21.78 6.00
CA LEU A 179 14.89 -22.60 7.18
C LEU A 179 14.13 -23.90 6.86
N ALA A 180 13.16 -23.85 5.96
CA ALA A 180 12.44 -25.04 5.51
C ALA A 180 13.36 -26.05 4.82
N GLN A 181 14.30 -25.58 3.99
CA GLN A 181 15.30 -26.42 3.32
C GLN A 181 16.28 -27.04 4.33
N GLN A 182 16.74 -26.27 5.32
CA GLN A 182 17.59 -26.80 6.38
C GLN A 182 16.88 -27.88 7.20
N ALA A 183 15.61 -27.65 7.58
CA ALA A 183 14.81 -28.63 8.32
C ALA A 183 14.68 -29.97 7.57
N LEU A 184 14.50 -29.94 6.25
CA LEU A 184 14.46 -31.13 5.41
C LEU A 184 15.78 -31.92 5.43
N LEU A 185 16.93 -31.22 5.40
CA LEU A 185 18.24 -31.87 5.44
C LEU A 185 18.46 -32.63 6.76
N PHE A 186 18.05 -32.05 7.89
CA PHE A 186 18.22 -32.68 9.21
C PHE A 186 17.18 -33.78 9.52
N SER A 187 16.01 -33.75 8.87
CA SER A 187 14.95 -34.74 9.08
C SER A 187 15.21 -36.11 8.43
N THR A 188 16.24 -36.24 7.59
CA THR A 188 16.54 -37.49 6.87
C THR A 188 17.37 -38.49 7.69
N THR A 189 17.64 -38.23 8.97
CA THR A 189 18.31 -39.21 9.83
C THR A 189 17.31 -40.31 10.23
N PRO A 190 17.52 -41.57 9.81
CA PRO A 190 16.62 -42.67 10.17
C PRO A 190 16.69 -42.90 11.67
N THR A 191 15.66 -42.43 12.39
CA THR A 191 15.51 -42.66 13.83
C THR A 191 15.16 -44.13 14.05
N THR A 192 16.19 -44.95 14.08
CA THR A 192 16.07 -46.38 14.39
C THR A 192 16.09 -46.49 15.90
N THR A 193 14.94 -46.46 16.58
CA THR A 193 14.74 -47.12 17.89
C THR A 193 13.29 -47.01 18.38
N ALA A 194 12.62 -48.17 18.34
CA ALA A 194 11.75 -48.76 19.34
C ALA A 194 10.75 -47.90 20.17
N SER A 195 9.48 -48.20 19.92
CA SER A 195 8.49 -48.68 20.91
C SER A 195 8.04 -47.78 22.07
N GLY A 196 6.78 -47.36 21.95
CA GLY A 196 5.82 -47.47 23.04
C GLY A 196 5.68 -46.26 23.97
N ALA A 197 4.82 -45.31 23.61
CA ALA A 197 3.97 -44.62 24.58
C ALA A 197 2.87 -43.85 23.85
N SER A 198 1.65 -44.34 24.02
CA SER A 198 0.39 -43.65 23.75
C SER A 198 0.23 -42.48 24.74
N SER A 199 0.31 -41.24 24.27
CA SER A 199 -0.14 -40.08 25.04
C SER A 199 -0.51 -38.92 24.11
N SER A 200 -1.82 -38.68 23.99
CA SER A 200 -2.49 -37.41 23.66
C SER A 200 -1.63 -36.35 22.96
N SER A 201 -1.41 -36.50 21.65
CA SER A 201 -0.67 -35.50 20.88
C SER A 201 -1.59 -34.34 20.50
N GLY A 202 -1.49 -33.24 21.26
CA GLY A 202 -1.67 -31.92 20.65
C GLY A 202 -0.59 -31.79 19.57
N GLY A 203 -0.92 -32.20 18.35
CA GLY A 203 0.04 -32.45 17.29
C GLY A 203 0.89 -31.22 17.01
N ILE A 204 2.13 -31.24 17.50
CA ILE A 204 3.13 -30.26 17.13
C ILE A 204 3.37 -30.46 15.63
N MET A 205 2.89 -29.51 14.83
CA MET A 205 3.06 -29.52 13.39
C MET A 205 4.56 -29.64 13.06
N PRO A 206 4.96 -30.56 12.18
CA PRO A 206 6.34 -30.67 11.72
C PRO A 206 6.87 -29.31 11.27
N LEU A 207 8.13 -29.03 11.62
CA LEU A 207 8.76 -27.74 11.42
C LEU A 207 8.68 -27.24 9.98
N GLU A 208 8.94 -28.14 9.04
CA GLU A 208 8.82 -27.89 7.61
C GLU A 208 7.39 -27.46 7.22
N GLN A 209 6.37 -28.17 7.71
CA GLN A 209 4.97 -27.86 7.43
C GLN A 209 4.58 -26.49 7.99
N ARG A 210 5.14 -26.11 9.14
CA ARG A 210 4.94 -24.79 9.75
C ARG A 210 5.54 -23.67 8.89
N CYS A 211 6.79 -23.82 8.44
CA CYS A 211 7.42 -22.87 7.51
C CYS A 211 6.64 -22.76 6.19
N ARG A 212 6.23 -23.89 5.60
CA ARG A 212 5.43 -23.90 4.36
C ARG A 212 4.11 -23.16 4.51
N LYS A 213 3.44 -23.29 5.66
CA LYS A 213 2.21 -22.55 5.95
C LYS A 213 2.46 -21.04 5.95
N LEU A 214 3.49 -20.57 6.66
CA LEU A 214 3.84 -19.15 6.72
C LEU A 214 4.23 -18.58 5.34
N ILE A 215 5.02 -19.33 4.58
CA ILE A 215 5.37 -18.96 3.19
C ILE A 215 4.11 -18.83 2.34
N SER A 216 3.18 -19.78 2.45
CA SER A 216 1.92 -19.71 1.70
C SER A 216 1.07 -18.50 2.06
N GLU A 217 1.03 -18.09 3.33
CA GLU A 217 0.33 -16.86 3.74
C GLU A 217 1.04 -15.60 3.23
N LEU A 218 2.38 -15.54 3.29
CA LEU A 218 3.16 -14.45 2.71
C LEU A 218 2.99 -14.35 1.19
N ASP A 219 2.93 -15.49 0.48
CA ASP A 219 2.70 -15.52 -0.97
C ASP A 219 1.34 -14.91 -1.33
N LYS A 220 0.29 -15.19 -0.54
CA LYS A 220 -1.03 -14.56 -0.73
C LYS A 220 -0.96 -13.05 -0.54
N ASP A 221 -0.27 -12.59 0.51
CA ASP A 221 -0.11 -11.17 0.81
C ASP A 221 0.68 -10.42 -0.27
N LEU A 222 1.79 -11.00 -0.73
CA LEU A 222 2.61 -10.46 -1.81
C LEU A 222 1.84 -10.44 -3.14
N TRP A 223 1.07 -11.49 -3.43
CA TRP A 223 0.20 -11.54 -4.60
C TRP A 223 -0.87 -10.44 -4.54
N TYR A 224 -1.52 -10.26 -3.39
CA TYR A 224 -2.52 -9.20 -3.19
C TYR A 224 -1.93 -7.81 -3.42
N LEU A 225 -0.76 -7.50 -2.83
CA LEU A 225 -0.08 -6.22 -3.05
C LEU A 225 0.29 -6.02 -4.53
N SER A 226 0.85 -7.05 -5.17
CA SER A 226 1.20 -6.98 -6.59
C SER A 226 -0.02 -6.77 -7.48
N ARG A 227 -1.17 -7.33 -7.10
CA ARG A 227 -2.43 -7.15 -7.82
C ARG A 227 -2.95 -5.73 -7.72
N ILE A 228 -2.91 -5.11 -6.54
CA ILE A 228 -3.28 -3.69 -6.38
C ILE A 228 -2.34 -2.81 -7.20
N TYR A 229 -1.03 -3.07 -7.16
CA TYR A 229 -0.06 -2.30 -7.94
C TYR A 229 -0.38 -2.31 -9.43
N ALA A 230 -0.63 -3.49 -10.00
CA ALA A 230 -0.97 -3.64 -11.40
C ALA A 230 -2.27 -2.91 -11.79
N LEU A 231 -3.27 -2.91 -10.90
CA LEU A 231 -4.52 -2.18 -11.13
C LEU A 231 -4.28 -0.66 -11.14
N GLU A 232 -3.46 -0.14 -10.24
CA GLU A 232 -3.11 1.29 -10.20
C GLU A 232 -2.27 1.71 -11.40
N GLU A 233 -1.29 0.90 -11.77
CA GLU A 233 -0.45 1.15 -12.95
C GLU A 233 -1.30 1.18 -14.23
N PHE A 234 -2.27 0.28 -14.36
CA PHE A 234 -3.21 0.30 -15.49
C PHE A 234 -4.05 1.58 -15.54
N HIS A 235 -4.53 2.07 -14.38
CA HIS A 235 -5.23 3.34 -14.30
C HIS A 235 -4.34 4.52 -14.68
N HIS A 236 -3.09 4.56 -14.22
CA HIS A 236 -2.14 5.62 -14.55
C HIS A 236 -1.74 5.63 -16.03
N LEU A 237 -1.47 4.46 -16.62
CA LEU A 237 -1.06 4.34 -18.02
C LEU A 237 -2.21 4.62 -18.99
N SER A 238 -3.45 4.24 -18.63
CA SER A 238 -4.63 4.52 -19.44
C SER A 238 -4.95 6.02 -19.51
N SER A 239 -4.65 6.79 -18.46
CA SER A 239 -4.80 8.25 -18.43
C SER A 239 -3.71 9.01 -19.20
N GLN A 240 -2.65 8.34 -19.66
CA GLN A 240 -1.52 8.98 -20.38
C GLN A 240 -1.54 8.77 -21.90
N GLN A 241 -2.39 7.89 -22.44
CA GLN A 241 -2.47 7.74 -23.91
C GLN A 241 -3.35 8.82 -24.55
N PRO A 242 -2.83 9.65 -25.46
CA PRO A 242 -3.64 10.53 -26.28
C PRO A 242 -4.59 9.70 -27.16
N GLN A 243 -5.86 10.11 -27.21
CA GLN A 243 -7.06 9.51 -27.81
C GLN A 243 -7.00 9.12 -29.32
N GLN A 244 -5.89 8.64 -29.87
CA GLN A 244 -5.84 8.30 -31.30
C GLN A 244 -6.29 6.88 -31.67
N GLN A 245 -6.62 5.97 -30.74
CA GLN A 245 -6.94 4.57 -31.10
C GLN A 245 -8.09 3.89 -30.34
N GLN A 246 -8.99 4.62 -29.68
CA GLN A 246 -10.06 4.01 -28.89
C GLN A 246 -11.34 3.69 -29.71
N GLN A 247 -11.19 3.16 -30.93
CA GLN A 247 -12.32 2.68 -31.75
C GLN A 247 -12.21 1.24 -32.27
N GLN A 248 -11.20 0.44 -31.90
CA GLN A 248 -11.07 -0.93 -32.46
C GLN A 248 -10.88 -2.08 -31.47
N SER A 249 -10.84 -1.85 -30.16
CA SER A 249 -10.57 -2.93 -29.20
C SER A 249 -11.84 -3.41 -28.49
N SER A 250 -12.77 -4.01 -29.25
CA SER A 250 -13.93 -4.73 -28.70
C SER A 250 -14.06 -6.12 -29.30
N ALA A 251 -12.97 -6.91 -29.33
CA ALA A 251 -13.06 -8.29 -29.83
C ALA A 251 -11.90 -9.23 -29.42
N THR A 252 -11.27 -9.14 -28.24
CA THR A 252 -10.39 -10.25 -27.78
C THR A 252 -10.11 -10.25 -26.27
N GLU A 253 -11.14 -10.28 -25.43
CA GLU A 253 -10.99 -10.71 -24.03
C GLU A 253 -11.83 -11.95 -23.80
N GLN A 254 -11.39 -13.06 -24.41
CA GLN A 254 -11.79 -14.39 -23.96
C GLN A 254 -10.55 -15.26 -23.77
N HIS A 255 -10.45 -15.74 -22.52
CA HIS A 255 -9.68 -16.90 -22.07
C HIS A 255 -8.17 -16.76 -21.88
N GLN A 256 -7.79 -16.36 -20.66
CA GLN A 256 -7.12 -17.31 -19.77
C GLN A 256 -7.90 -17.44 -18.46
N GLN A 257 -8.34 -18.69 -18.23
CA GLN A 257 -9.08 -19.20 -17.08
C GLN A 257 -8.20 -19.22 -15.84
N GLY A 258 -8.82 -19.11 -14.65
CA GLY A 258 -8.15 -19.58 -13.45
C GLY A 258 -8.68 -19.15 -12.08
N GLY A 259 -9.82 -18.47 -11.97
CA GLY A 259 -10.38 -18.15 -10.66
C GLY A 259 -11.47 -17.11 -10.79
N LYS A 260 -12.63 -17.35 -10.18
CA LYS A 260 -13.65 -16.33 -9.91
C LYS A 260 -13.13 -15.37 -8.84
N ASP A 261 -11.98 -14.75 -9.06
CA ASP A 261 -11.51 -13.67 -8.21
C ASP A 261 -12.35 -12.46 -8.62
N SER A 262 -13.41 -12.24 -7.86
CA SER A 262 -14.29 -11.12 -8.07
C SER A 262 -13.45 -9.85 -7.95
N MET A 263 -13.40 -9.02 -8.99
CA MET A 263 -12.67 -7.75 -8.94
C MET A 263 -13.11 -6.85 -7.77
N SER A 264 -14.26 -7.16 -7.13
CA SER A 264 -14.78 -6.51 -5.92
C SER A 264 -13.96 -6.72 -4.65
N ASP A 265 -13.02 -7.67 -4.60
CA ASP A 265 -12.27 -7.96 -3.37
C ASP A 265 -11.04 -7.04 -3.18
N PHE A 266 -10.68 -6.25 -4.19
CA PHE A 266 -9.52 -5.35 -4.16
C PHE A 266 -9.96 -3.90 -4.07
N VAL A 267 -9.39 -3.17 -3.12
CA VAL A 267 -9.59 -1.72 -3.01
C VAL A 267 -8.28 -1.02 -3.35
N THR A 268 -8.24 -0.39 -4.51
CA THR A 268 -7.13 0.46 -4.95
C THR A 268 -7.06 1.74 -4.10
N MET A 269 -5.88 2.36 -4.04
CA MET A 269 -5.63 3.64 -3.39
C MET A 269 -6.44 4.77 -4.07
N SER A 270 -6.50 4.76 -5.40
CA SER A 270 -7.41 5.59 -6.18
C SER A 270 -8.88 5.33 -5.81
N GLY A 271 -9.25 4.05 -5.66
CA GLY A 271 -10.56 3.61 -5.18
C GLY A 271 -10.92 4.16 -3.80
N LYS A 272 -9.95 4.32 -2.89
CA LYS A 272 -10.18 4.96 -1.58
C LYS A 272 -10.54 6.44 -1.71
N HIS A 273 -9.87 7.17 -2.61
CA HIS A 273 -10.16 8.59 -2.87
C HIS A 273 -11.55 8.75 -3.48
N PHE A 274 -11.87 7.95 -4.49
CA PHE A 274 -13.19 7.95 -5.11
C PHE A 274 -14.29 7.60 -4.10
N GLY A 275 -14.05 6.59 -3.27
CA GLY A 275 -14.98 6.20 -2.20
C GLY A 275 -15.20 7.31 -1.19
N ARG A 276 -14.17 8.10 -0.84
CA ARG A 276 -14.33 9.27 0.03
C ARG A 276 -15.12 10.39 -0.65
N LEU A 277 -14.80 10.74 -1.89
CA LEU A 277 -15.53 11.76 -2.66
C LEU A 277 -17.03 11.44 -2.77
N HIS A 278 -17.37 10.20 -3.14
CA HIS A 278 -18.77 9.76 -3.23
C HIS A 278 -19.48 9.75 -1.88
N ARG A 279 -18.80 9.38 -0.79
CA ARG A 279 -19.40 9.43 0.56
C ARG A 279 -19.71 10.87 0.97
N LEU A 280 -18.78 11.79 0.75
CA LEU A 280 -18.99 13.22 1.00
C LEU A 280 -20.14 13.77 0.16
N GLU A 281 -20.20 13.41 -1.11
CA GLU A 281 -21.27 13.83 -2.03
C GLU A 281 -22.64 13.37 -1.51
N ASN A 282 -22.76 12.09 -1.16
CA ASN A 282 -24.01 11.52 -0.64
C ASN A 282 -24.42 12.14 0.69
N GLU A 283 -23.47 12.41 1.58
CA GLU A 283 -23.73 13.09 2.86
C GLU A 283 -24.28 14.50 2.64
N HIS A 284 -23.61 15.31 1.81
CA HIS A 284 -24.06 16.66 1.47
C HIS A 284 -25.43 16.67 0.78
N ARG A 285 -25.64 15.74 -0.16
CA ARG A 285 -26.92 15.56 -0.84
C ARG A 285 -28.03 15.23 0.16
N THR A 286 -27.78 14.29 1.08
CA THR A 286 -28.73 13.88 2.11
C THR A 286 -29.12 15.06 3.00
N VAL A 287 -28.13 15.85 3.46
CA VAL A 287 -28.37 17.04 4.29
C VAL A 287 -29.22 18.08 3.56
N VAL A 288 -28.87 18.39 2.31
CA VAL A 288 -29.64 19.34 1.48
C VAL A 288 -31.07 18.86 1.30
N GLU A 289 -31.28 17.61 0.90
CA GLU A 289 -32.61 17.06 0.67
C GLU A 289 -33.45 16.99 1.94
N HIS A 290 -32.84 16.61 3.07
CA HIS A 290 -33.50 16.48 4.36
C HIS A 290 -33.96 17.84 4.88
N TRP A 291 -33.08 18.84 4.90
CA TRP A 291 -33.36 20.14 5.48
C TRP A 291 -34.04 21.12 4.53
N ALA A 292 -33.93 20.95 3.21
CA ALA A 292 -34.72 21.73 2.26
C ALA A 292 -36.22 21.45 2.37
N LYS A 293 -36.60 20.19 2.60
CA LYS A 293 -38.02 19.78 2.76
C LYS A 293 -38.65 20.26 4.07
N LYS A 294 -37.83 20.47 5.11
CA LYS A 294 -38.28 20.91 6.45
C LYS A 294 -38.42 22.43 6.57
N ARG A 295 -38.00 23.23 5.58
CA ARG A 295 -38.22 24.67 5.63
C ARG A 295 -39.71 24.95 5.53
N PRO A 296 -40.34 25.61 6.52
CA PRO A 296 -41.67 26.15 6.32
C PRO A 296 -41.60 27.12 5.14
N LEU A 297 -42.55 27.04 4.22
CA LEU A 297 -42.75 28.02 3.16
C LEU A 297 -43.06 29.36 3.86
N CYS A 298 -42.03 30.17 4.07
CA CYS A 298 -42.16 31.56 4.51
C CYS A 298 -42.59 32.43 3.33
#